data_AF-A0A7C3RWR5-F1
#
_entry.id   AF-A0A7C3RWR5-F1
#
_cell.length_a   1.000
_cell.length_b   1.000
_cell.length_c   1.000
_cell.angle_alpha   90.00
_cell.angle_beta   90.00
_cell.angle_gamma   90.00
#
_symmetry.space_group_name_H-M   'P 1'
#
loop_
_entity.id
_entity.type
_entity.pdbx_description
1 polymer ?
#
loop_
_entity_poly.entity_id
_entity_poly.type
_entity_poly.pdbx_seq_one_letter_code
_entity_poly.pdbx_strand_id
1 'polypeptide(L)'
;CSVYKTSPQIRLLKSLFPDKTNLKVLVFDGVRADESIRRSRYERIAEDVKHINVIDSRIILNWTNLEVFMYIIYRKNLIHINIPINYGYRYGLTRIGCSICPFGSPWTEYIINKLFPEQTLEYISEIRKTAFSLGLENIKDINKYISKGQWKKRGGGKGIDRENGYIILTEFPTLEIILFNNNKKIKENITWLQVLGDTSIYVLNNGNIYEGVIRLQDKTIINYKISFTNNVQCKFYTLNKDKISLLKKILNKITYCINCGVCEVECPNNAINVLPYISIDETKCKHCYSCLDFNSYGCTVAKSLNLPKGDTKMKNTKSTGIDRYSTFGLREGWLVAFFNKKYNWFNDNSLGPKQVNAFIIWLKEAEILDNTFRGKKISKIGESLIELFYKNTQLVWEIILINLFYNSKIINWYLSEIPWKTSYNKHDLFKKLKENYPKLSDGTLMNPLNALINLFENNKYISNVLKIGIIKKEGSNKLVEKIGTDNIHPIAILYSIYRYAISKDRYRLTVSEFYREDNKDGGPYLIFGISRPALENLLRGLQESLTELIKVDIVADLDNIYLSEDIKDYSQILYYVK
;
A
#
# COMPACT_ATOMS: atom_id res chain seq x y z
N CYS A 1 -19.06 -2.40 13.04
CA CYS A 1 -19.65 -2.34 14.39
C CYS A 1 -19.71 -0.93 14.93
N SER A 2 -18.59 -0.20 15.07
CA SER A 2 -18.60 1.16 15.63
C SER A 2 -19.61 2.09 14.93
N VAL A 3 -19.56 2.16 13.61
CA VAL A 3 -20.44 3.03 12.79
C VAL A 3 -21.93 2.66 12.90
N TYR A 4 -22.27 1.37 12.82
CA TYR A 4 -23.66 0.93 12.67
C TYR A 4 -24.34 0.48 13.98
N LYS A 5 -23.61 0.35 15.09
CA LYS A 5 -24.15 -0.16 16.36
C LYS A 5 -23.85 0.80 17.51
N THR A 6 -22.57 0.98 17.80
CA THR A 6 -22.11 1.80 18.92
C THR A 6 -22.49 3.27 18.73
N SER A 7 -22.10 3.87 17.61
CA SER A 7 -22.30 5.31 17.41
C SER A 7 -23.78 5.70 17.44
N PRO A 8 -24.71 4.99 16.76
CA PRO A 8 -26.14 5.29 16.86
C PRO A 8 -26.68 5.20 18.29
N GLN A 9 -26.27 4.17 19.06
CA GLN A 9 -26.71 4.00 20.45
C GLN A 9 -26.27 5.17 21.34
N ILE A 10 -24.99 5.55 21.26
CA ILE A 10 -24.46 6.66 22.09
C ILE A 10 -25.06 7.99 21.65
N ARG A 11 -25.25 8.22 20.34
CA ARG A 11 -25.92 9.43 19.83
C ARG A 11 -27.34 9.55 20.35
N LEU A 12 -28.10 8.45 20.34
CA LEU A 12 -29.45 8.42 20.92
C LEU A 12 -29.41 8.78 22.41
N LEU A 13 -28.53 8.15 23.19
CA LEU A 13 -28.41 8.45 24.62
C LEU A 13 -28.06 9.92 24.89
N LYS A 14 -27.10 10.49 24.15
CA LYS A 14 -26.76 11.92 24.23
C LYS A 14 -27.93 12.82 23.84
N SER A 15 -28.71 12.44 22.82
CA SER A 15 -29.89 13.22 22.39
C SER A 15 -31.04 13.19 23.38
N LEU A 16 -31.20 12.09 24.14
CA LEU A 16 -32.22 11.96 25.18
C LEU A 16 -31.85 12.73 26.45
N PHE A 17 -30.55 13.01 26.65
CA PHE A 17 -30.02 13.69 27.84
C PHE A 17 -29.01 14.79 27.46
N PRO A 18 -29.44 15.84 26.73
CA PRO A 18 -28.54 16.84 26.15
C PRO A 18 -27.74 17.65 27.20
N ASP A 19 -28.32 17.86 28.38
CA ASP A 19 -27.71 18.65 29.46
C ASP A 19 -26.71 17.84 30.31
N LYS A 20 -26.66 16.51 30.14
CA LYS A 20 -25.76 15.66 30.92
C LYS A 20 -24.41 15.51 30.22
N THR A 21 -23.38 16.09 30.83
CA THR A 21 -21.98 15.76 30.53
C THR A 21 -21.59 14.48 31.29
N ASN A 22 -20.71 13.65 30.71
CA ASN A 22 -20.25 12.39 31.32
C ASN A 22 -21.39 11.41 31.74
N LEU A 23 -22.35 11.17 30.84
CA LEU A 23 -23.45 10.23 31.06
C LEU A 23 -22.94 8.84 31.47
N LYS A 24 -23.28 8.39 32.70
CA LYS A 24 -23.08 7.01 33.14
C LYS A 24 -24.31 6.16 32.79
N VAL A 25 -24.07 5.00 32.16
CA VAL A 25 -25.13 4.13 31.65
C VAL A 25 -25.00 2.75 32.29
N LEU A 26 -26.06 2.31 32.98
CA LEU A 26 -26.19 0.91 33.40
C LEU A 26 -26.90 0.12 32.29
N VAL A 27 -26.23 -0.90 31.75
CA VAL A 27 -26.74 -1.73 30.66
C VAL A 27 -27.00 -3.14 31.19
N PHE A 28 -28.23 -3.63 31.07
CA PHE A 28 -28.51 -5.05 31.29
C PHE A 28 -28.18 -5.83 30.01
N ASP A 29 -27.04 -6.54 30.01
CA ASP A 29 -26.54 -7.29 28.86
C ASP A 29 -26.96 -8.77 28.96
N GLY A 30 -27.45 -9.34 27.86
CA GLY A 30 -27.88 -10.74 27.76
C GLY A 30 -26.75 -11.74 27.51
N VAL A 31 -25.49 -11.33 27.72
CA VAL A 31 -24.31 -12.20 27.53
C VAL A 31 -24.27 -13.31 28.59
N ARG A 32 -23.92 -14.52 28.14
CA ARG A 32 -23.79 -15.71 29.00
C ARG A 32 -22.42 -16.37 28.87
N ALA A 33 -21.96 -17.01 29.93
CA ALA A 33 -20.70 -17.75 29.97
C ALA A 33 -20.71 -18.93 29.00
N ASP A 34 -21.85 -19.63 28.91
CA ASP A 34 -22.13 -20.77 28.03
C ASP A 34 -22.00 -20.44 26.52
N GLU A 35 -21.92 -19.16 26.16
CA GLU A 35 -21.88 -18.75 24.75
C GLU A 35 -20.52 -18.95 24.07
N SER A 36 -19.43 -19.00 24.85
CA SER A 36 -18.05 -19.18 24.35
C SER A 36 -17.03 -19.15 25.48
N ILE A 37 -15.86 -19.76 25.26
CA ILE A 37 -14.68 -19.69 26.14
C ILE A 37 -14.26 -18.25 26.48
N ARG A 38 -14.43 -17.29 25.56
CA ARG A 38 -14.10 -15.89 25.85
C ARG A 38 -15.10 -15.25 26.82
N ARG A 39 -16.39 -15.54 26.65
CA ARG A 39 -17.47 -14.97 27.47
C ARG A 39 -17.57 -15.63 28.84
N SER A 40 -17.10 -16.87 28.99
CA SER A 40 -17.02 -17.54 30.29
C SER A 40 -16.05 -16.87 31.28
N ARG A 41 -15.18 -15.98 30.77
CA ARG A 41 -14.24 -15.19 31.59
C ARG A 41 -14.78 -13.81 31.95
N TYR A 42 -16.00 -13.46 31.53
CA TYR A 42 -16.56 -12.15 31.84
C TYR A 42 -17.05 -12.12 33.29
N GLU A 43 -16.95 -10.95 33.91
CA GLU A 43 -17.55 -10.71 35.22
C GLU A 43 -19.03 -10.39 35.09
N ARG A 44 -19.79 -10.64 36.16
CA ARG A 44 -21.23 -10.38 36.18
C ARG A 44 -21.56 -8.88 36.12
N ILE A 45 -20.73 -8.06 36.73
CA ILE A 45 -20.76 -6.59 36.65
C ILE A 45 -19.39 -6.18 36.13
N ALA A 46 -19.34 -5.30 35.13
CA ALA A 46 -18.07 -4.77 34.66
C ALA A 46 -18.22 -3.32 34.20
N GLU A 47 -17.27 -2.48 34.60
CA GLU A 47 -17.22 -1.06 34.25
C GLU A 47 -16.27 -0.81 33.08
N ASP A 48 -16.58 0.18 32.24
CA ASP A 48 -15.73 0.69 31.17
C ASP A 48 -15.23 -0.34 30.13
N VAL A 49 -15.94 -1.47 29.97
CA VAL A 49 -15.48 -2.59 29.12
C VAL A 49 -15.52 -2.28 27.63
N LYS A 50 -16.62 -1.66 27.16
CA LYS A 50 -16.82 -1.34 25.73
C LYS A 50 -16.75 0.15 25.43
N HIS A 51 -17.22 0.96 26.37
CA HIS A 51 -17.29 2.42 26.29
C HIS A 51 -17.02 3.01 27.66
N ILE A 52 -16.38 4.18 27.67
CA ILE A 52 -16.17 4.97 28.88
C ILE A 52 -17.54 5.37 29.43
N ASN A 53 -17.74 5.22 30.74
CA ASN A 53 -18.98 5.48 31.49
C ASN A 53 -20.11 4.45 31.30
N VAL A 54 -19.83 3.21 30.90
CA VAL A 54 -20.85 2.14 30.83
C VAL A 54 -20.57 1.04 31.85
N ILE A 55 -21.59 0.68 32.61
CA ILE A 55 -21.60 -0.46 33.54
C ILE A 55 -22.44 -1.57 32.91
N ASP A 56 -21.81 -2.65 32.49
CA ASP A 56 -22.49 -3.84 31.98
C ASP A 56 -22.92 -4.74 33.16
N SER A 57 -24.22 -4.96 33.31
CA SER A 57 -24.84 -5.91 34.25
C SER A 57 -25.35 -7.14 33.51
N ARG A 58 -24.65 -8.27 33.66
CA ARG A 58 -24.93 -9.54 32.99
C ARG A 58 -25.70 -10.46 33.91
N ILE A 59 -26.97 -10.13 34.15
CA ILE A 59 -27.80 -10.81 35.18
C ILE A 59 -27.87 -12.33 34.96
N ILE A 60 -27.95 -12.74 33.70
CA ILE A 60 -28.07 -14.14 33.27
C ILE A 60 -26.72 -14.76 32.87
N LEU A 61 -25.59 -14.20 33.31
CA LEU A 61 -24.26 -14.65 32.89
C LEU A 61 -24.07 -16.17 33.07
N ASN A 62 -24.53 -16.73 34.18
CA ASN A 62 -24.36 -18.14 34.51
C ASN A 62 -25.47 -19.03 33.96
N TRP A 63 -26.42 -18.49 33.21
CA TRP A 63 -27.49 -19.28 32.62
C TRP A 63 -27.01 -19.93 31.33
N THR A 64 -27.41 -21.18 31.14
CA THR A 64 -27.23 -21.95 29.91
C THR A 64 -28.25 -21.54 28.85
N ASN A 65 -28.06 -22.04 27.62
CA ASN A 65 -29.09 -21.90 26.60
C ASN A 65 -30.42 -22.55 26.98
N LEU A 66 -30.38 -23.70 27.63
CA LEU A 66 -31.58 -24.42 28.07
C LEU A 66 -32.39 -23.62 29.10
N GLU A 67 -31.74 -23.10 30.14
CA GLU A 67 -32.41 -22.37 31.22
C GLU A 67 -33.12 -21.11 30.71
N VAL A 68 -32.51 -20.38 29.77
CA VAL A 68 -33.15 -19.21 29.15
C VAL A 68 -34.44 -19.60 28.41
N PHE A 69 -34.41 -20.65 27.60
CA PHE A 69 -35.60 -21.08 26.87
C PHE A 69 -36.67 -21.67 27.79
N MET A 70 -36.27 -22.45 28.80
CA MET A 70 -37.18 -22.96 29.83
C MET A 70 -37.89 -21.81 30.54
N TYR A 71 -37.15 -20.76 30.92
CA TYR A 71 -37.73 -19.57 31.54
C TYR A 71 -38.72 -18.85 30.63
N ILE A 72 -38.39 -18.65 29.35
CA ILE A 72 -39.29 -18.00 28.39
C ILE A 72 -40.59 -18.82 28.23
N ILE A 73 -40.49 -20.15 28.09
CA ILE A 73 -41.64 -21.05 27.96
C ILE A 73 -42.49 -21.04 29.23
N TYR A 74 -41.85 -21.15 30.40
CA TYR A 74 -42.50 -21.08 31.71
C TYR A 74 -43.29 -19.77 31.87
N ARG A 75 -42.67 -18.62 31.57
CA ARG A 75 -43.31 -17.29 31.67
C ARG A 75 -44.46 -17.11 30.69
N LYS A 76 -44.34 -17.68 29.48
CA LYS A 76 -45.41 -17.65 28.48
C LYS A 76 -46.63 -18.46 28.93
N ASN A 77 -46.43 -19.62 29.56
CA ASN A 77 -47.51 -20.53 29.93
C ASN A 77 -48.22 -20.16 31.24
N LEU A 78 -47.54 -19.54 32.22
CA LEU A 78 -48.10 -19.32 33.56
C LEU A 78 -48.66 -17.93 33.83
N ILE A 79 -48.18 -16.89 33.15
CA ILE A 79 -48.50 -15.48 33.50
C ILE A 79 -49.20 -14.77 32.34
N HIS A 80 -49.53 -15.47 31.26
CA HIS A 80 -50.07 -14.90 30.01
C HIS A 80 -49.26 -13.71 29.46
N ILE A 81 -47.98 -13.58 29.83
CA ILE A 81 -47.08 -12.59 29.25
C ILE A 81 -46.65 -13.13 27.89
N ASN A 82 -47.13 -12.51 26.82
CA ASN A 82 -46.74 -12.86 25.47
C ASN A 82 -45.29 -12.40 25.22
N ILE A 83 -44.31 -13.23 25.57
CA ILE A 83 -42.90 -13.00 25.22
C ILE A 83 -42.69 -13.48 23.79
N PRO A 84 -42.52 -12.59 22.80
CA PRO A 84 -42.28 -13.01 21.43
C PRO A 84 -40.92 -13.68 21.30
N ILE A 85 -40.89 -14.89 20.73
CA ILE A 85 -39.65 -15.57 20.34
C ILE A 85 -39.41 -15.27 18.86
N ASN A 86 -38.21 -14.79 18.52
CA ASN A 86 -37.85 -14.55 17.13
C ASN A 86 -37.93 -15.86 16.31
N TYR A 87 -38.67 -15.86 15.21
CA TYR A 87 -38.86 -17.03 14.34
C TYR A 87 -37.54 -17.60 13.79
N GLY A 88 -36.48 -16.80 13.71
CA GLY A 88 -35.15 -17.27 13.32
C GLY A 88 -34.65 -18.46 14.14
N TYR A 89 -35.00 -18.55 15.43
CA TYR A 89 -34.66 -19.71 16.26
C TYR A 89 -35.37 -20.99 15.81
N ARG A 90 -36.59 -20.89 15.27
CA ARG A 90 -37.34 -22.03 14.70
C ARG A 90 -36.72 -22.52 13.39
N TYR A 91 -36.05 -21.64 12.66
CA TYR A 91 -35.29 -21.99 11.46
C TYR A 91 -33.90 -22.57 11.75
N GLY A 92 -33.53 -22.73 13.03
CA GLY A 92 -32.24 -23.29 13.44
C GLY A 92 -31.11 -22.27 13.59
N LEU A 93 -31.42 -20.96 13.62
CA LEU A 93 -30.44 -19.95 14.00
C LEU A 93 -30.16 -20.03 15.51
N THR A 94 -28.89 -20.16 15.88
CA THR A 94 -28.48 -20.17 17.30
C THR A 94 -28.35 -18.77 17.88
N ARG A 95 -28.19 -17.75 17.04
CA ARG A 95 -28.16 -16.31 17.39
C ARG A 95 -28.76 -15.48 16.28
N ILE A 96 -29.52 -14.46 16.65
CA ILE A 96 -30.08 -13.46 15.73
C ILE A 96 -29.15 -12.24 15.69
N GLY A 97 -28.80 -11.77 14.48
CA GLY A 97 -27.83 -10.71 14.29
C GLY A 97 -27.89 -10.10 12.88
N CYS A 98 -26.74 -9.63 12.39
CA CYS A 98 -26.63 -9.06 11.05
C CYS A 98 -26.84 -10.14 9.97
N SER A 99 -27.49 -9.79 8.86
CA SER A 99 -27.70 -10.69 7.71
C SER A 99 -26.38 -11.18 7.11
N ILE A 100 -25.35 -10.33 7.10
CA ILE A 100 -23.96 -10.69 6.81
C ILE A 100 -23.06 -10.29 7.98
N CYS A 101 -22.26 -11.23 8.46
CA CYS A 101 -21.34 -11.01 9.57
C CYS A 101 -19.99 -11.71 9.33
N PRO A 102 -18.85 -10.99 9.45
CA PRO A 102 -17.54 -11.62 9.33
C PRO A 102 -17.22 -12.62 10.45
N PHE A 103 -18.02 -12.62 11.52
CA PHE A 103 -17.95 -13.59 12.62
C PHE A 103 -19.09 -14.63 12.56
N GLY A 104 -19.88 -14.65 11.49
CA GLY A 104 -20.96 -15.62 11.28
C GLY A 104 -20.41 -17.02 11.03
N SER A 105 -21.10 -18.02 11.59
CA SER A 105 -20.79 -19.43 11.32
C SER A 105 -21.31 -19.83 9.92
N PRO A 106 -20.70 -20.85 9.29
CA PRO A 106 -21.19 -21.36 8.00
C PRO A 106 -22.68 -21.77 8.06
N TRP A 107 -23.12 -22.34 9.19
CA TRP A 107 -24.51 -22.75 9.40
C TRP A 107 -25.48 -21.57 9.40
N THR A 108 -25.17 -20.52 10.17
CA THR A 108 -25.98 -19.28 10.20
C THR A 108 -26.07 -18.65 8.83
N GLU A 109 -24.94 -18.58 8.11
CA GLU A 109 -24.90 -18.00 6.76
C GLU A 109 -25.71 -18.82 5.75
N TYR A 110 -25.64 -20.15 5.84
CA TYR A 110 -26.46 -21.04 5.01
C TYR A 110 -27.95 -20.79 5.22
N ILE A 111 -28.43 -20.78 6.47
CA ILE A 111 -29.84 -20.54 6.78
C ILE A 111 -30.30 -19.18 6.26
N ILE A 112 -29.54 -18.11 6.59
CA ILE A 112 -29.93 -16.74 6.19
C ILE A 112 -29.95 -16.62 4.67
N ASN A 113 -28.95 -17.14 3.96
CA ASN A 113 -28.89 -17.05 2.50
C ASN A 113 -29.97 -17.90 1.81
N LYS A 114 -30.42 -18.99 2.44
CA LYS A 114 -31.47 -19.86 1.89
C LYS A 114 -32.87 -19.30 2.12
N LEU A 115 -33.14 -18.75 3.30
CA LEU A 115 -34.48 -18.29 3.71
C LEU A 115 -34.71 -16.80 3.47
N PHE A 116 -33.65 -15.99 3.48
CA PHE A 116 -33.71 -14.53 3.37
C PHE A 116 -32.69 -13.99 2.35
N PRO A 117 -32.66 -14.49 1.10
CA PRO A 117 -31.67 -14.09 0.10
C PRO A 117 -31.69 -12.58 -0.16
N GLU A 118 -32.86 -11.94 -0.18
CA GLU A 118 -32.99 -10.49 -0.41
C GLU A 118 -32.20 -9.65 0.61
N GLN A 119 -32.07 -10.13 1.85
CA GLN A 119 -31.33 -9.45 2.92
C GLN A 119 -29.81 -9.62 2.81
N THR A 120 -29.33 -10.56 1.99
CA THR A 120 -27.90 -10.83 1.78
C THR A 120 -27.41 -10.34 0.42
N LEU A 121 -28.28 -10.26 -0.58
CA LEU A 121 -27.92 -9.97 -1.98
C LEU A 121 -27.11 -8.69 -2.15
N GLU A 122 -27.53 -7.58 -1.54
CA GLU A 122 -26.83 -6.29 -1.65
C GLU A 122 -25.40 -6.38 -1.11
N TYR A 123 -25.23 -6.93 0.10
CA TYR A 123 -23.92 -7.11 0.71
C TYR A 123 -23.04 -8.11 -0.05
N ILE A 124 -23.62 -9.21 -0.57
CA ILE A 124 -22.90 -10.17 -1.41
C ILE A 124 -22.43 -9.51 -2.69
N SER A 125 -23.24 -8.63 -3.30
CA SER A 125 -22.85 -7.86 -4.49
C SER A 125 -21.61 -7.00 -4.23
N GLU A 126 -21.56 -6.28 -3.11
CA GLU A 126 -20.38 -5.50 -2.72
C GLU A 126 -19.14 -6.39 -2.44
N ILE A 127 -19.33 -7.56 -1.83
CA ILE A 127 -18.24 -8.53 -1.64
C ILE A 127 -17.75 -9.08 -2.99
N ARG A 128 -18.65 -9.30 -3.96
CA ARG A 128 -18.29 -9.72 -5.33
C ARG A 128 -17.46 -8.65 -6.03
N LYS A 129 -17.87 -7.38 -5.98
CA LYS A 129 -17.08 -6.26 -6.53
C LYS A 129 -15.68 -6.25 -5.92
N THR A 130 -15.60 -6.40 -4.60
CA THR A 130 -14.32 -6.48 -3.89
C THR A 130 -13.47 -7.67 -4.37
N ALA A 131 -14.09 -8.84 -4.61
CA ALA A 131 -13.41 -10.03 -5.11
C ALA A 131 -12.86 -9.84 -6.53
N PHE A 132 -13.63 -9.20 -7.42
CA PHE A 132 -13.16 -8.79 -8.75
C PHE A 132 -11.95 -7.86 -8.66
N SER A 133 -12.00 -6.82 -7.82
CA SER A 133 -10.88 -5.89 -7.63
C SER A 133 -9.66 -6.53 -6.94
N LEU A 134 -9.78 -7.76 -6.42
CA LEU A 134 -8.66 -8.60 -5.95
C LEU A 134 -8.02 -9.44 -7.07
N GLY A 135 -8.56 -9.41 -8.30
CA GLY A 135 -8.04 -10.15 -9.45
C GLY A 135 -8.72 -11.50 -9.70
N LEU A 136 -9.87 -11.78 -9.05
CA LEU A 136 -10.68 -12.94 -9.39
C LEU A 136 -11.57 -12.57 -10.59
N GLU A 137 -11.30 -13.16 -11.74
CA GLU A 137 -12.04 -12.85 -12.99
C GLU A 137 -13.19 -13.83 -13.24
N ASN A 138 -13.08 -15.07 -12.75
CA ASN A 138 -14.07 -16.12 -12.99
C ASN A 138 -15.16 -16.15 -11.91
N ILE A 139 -16.42 -16.12 -12.33
CA ILE A 139 -17.59 -16.18 -11.45
C ILE A 139 -17.64 -17.42 -10.55
N LYS A 140 -17.15 -18.58 -11.04
CA LYS A 140 -17.05 -19.82 -10.25
C LYS A 140 -16.09 -19.65 -9.08
N ASP A 141 -14.94 -19.02 -9.31
CA ASP A 141 -13.93 -18.77 -8.28
C ASP A 141 -14.39 -17.72 -7.26
N ILE A 142 -15.11 -16.69 -7.72
CA ILE A 142 -15.73 -15.69 -6.83
C ILE A 142 -16.78 -16.34 -5.93
N ASN A 143 -17.68 -17.17 -6.49
CA ASN A 143 -18.68 -17.87 -5.68
C ASN A 143 -18.02 -18.81 -4.65
N LYS A 144 -16.93 -19.50 -5.04
CA LYS A 144 -16.13 -20.33 -4.12
C LYS A 144 -15.43 -19.49 -3.04
N TYR A 145 -14.92 -18.31 -3.38
CA TYR A 145 -14.31 -17.38 -2.44
C TYR A 145 -15.31 -16.90 -1.37
N ILE A 146 -16.54 -16.58 -1.80
CA ILE A 146 -17.62 -16.13 -0.93
C ILE A 146 -18.14 -17.26 -0.05
N SER A 147 -18.46 -18.42 -0.63
CA SER A 147 -19.01 -19.56 0.11
C SER A 147 -18.03 -20.13 1.14
N LYS A 148 -16.72 -20.08 0.86
CA LYS A 148 -15.68 -20.44 1.82
C LYS A 148 -15.38 -19.32 2.84
N GLY A 149 -16.10 -18.21 2.82
CA GLY A 149 -15.94 -17.09 3.74
C GLY A 149 -14.57 -16.39 3.68
N GLN A 150 -13.85 -16.48 2.56
CA GLN A 150 -12.48 -15.92 2.47
C GLN A 150 -12.45 -14.40 2.57
N TRP A 151 -13.55 -13.73 2.16
CA TRP A 151 -13.74 -12.28 2.30
C TRP A 151 -13.65 -11.78 3.75
N LYS A 152 -13.95 -12.65 4.72
CA LYS A 152 -13.87 -12.34 6.16
C LYS A 152 -12.43 -12.08 6.62
N LYS A 153 -11.45 -12.62 5.89
CA LYS A 153 -10.00 -12.49 6.18
C LYS A 153 -9.38 -11.23 5.58
N ARG A 154 -10.17 -10.37 4.93
CA ARG A 154 -9.68 -9.17 4.25
C ARG A 154 -9.05 -8.21 5.26
N GLY A 155 -7.73 -8.07 5.17
CA GLY A 155 -6.96 -7.10 5.96
C GLY A 155 -7.00 -5.72 5.33
N GLY A 156 -7.56 -4.73 6.05
CA GLY A 156 -7.58 -3.33 5.62
C GLY A 156 -8.31 -3.11 4.29
N GLY A 157 -7.94 -2.08 3.54
CA GLY A 157 -8.61 -1.71 2.29
C GLY A 157 -8.18 -2.53 1.06
N LYS A 158 -7.76 -3.80 1.21
CA LYS A 158 -7.44 -4.68 0.06
C LYS A 158 -8.71 -4.96 -0.75
N GLY A 159 -8.66 -4.81 -2.07
CA GLY A 159 -9.80 -5.08 -2.95
C GLY A 159 -10.89 -4.00 -2.96
N ILE A 160 -10.71 -2.90 -2.23
CA ILE A 160 -11.60 -1.74 -2.31
C ILE A 160 -10.91 -0.70 -3.17
N ASP A 161 -11.59 -0.24 -4.22
CA ASP A 161 -11.11 0.86 -5.07
C ASP A 161 -11.08 2.16 -4.27
N ARG A 162 -9.99 2.90 -4.43
CA ARG A 162 -9.70 4.11 -3.66
C ARG A 162 -9.82 5.30 -4.56
N GLU A 163 -10.92 6.01 -4.44
CA GLU A 163 -11.08 7.33 -5.04
C GLU A 163 -10.43 8.41 -4.17
N ASN A 164 -10.31 8.15 -2.86
CA ASN A 164 -9.80 9.11 -1.89
C ASN A 164 -8.47 8.64 -1.32
N GLY A 165 -7.52 9.55 -1.19
CA GLY A 165 -6.21 9.28 -0.61
C GLY A 165 -5.37 10.53 -0.49
N TYR A 166 -4.12 10.37 -0.05
CA TYR A 166 -3.14 11.43 -0.13
C TYR A 166 -1.72 10.90 -0.25
N ILE A 167 -0.85 11.73 -0.81
CA ILE A 167 0.59 11.50 -0.95
C ILE A 167 1.31 12.58 -0.17
N ILE A 168 2.24 12.18 0.67
CA ILE A 168 3.13 13.09 1.37
C ILE A 168 4.35 13.34 0.49
N LEU A 169 4.64 14.61 0.20
CA LEU A 169 5.83 15.05 -0.54
C LEU A 169 7.01 15.28 0.41
N THR A 170 6.74 16.00 1.50
CA THR A 170 7.72 16.33 2.55
C THR A 170 7.04 16.21 3.91
N GLU A 171 7.79 15.82 4.93
CA GLU A 171 7.23 15.59 6.28
C GLU A 171 7.65 16.62 7.32
N PHE A 172 8.80 17.26 7.16
CA PHE A 172 9.37 18.19 8.14
C PHE A 172 10.45 19.06 7.48
N PRO A 173 10.60 20.36 7.85
CA PRO A 173 9.77 21.15 8.77
C PRO A 173 8.40 21.56 8.19
N THR A 174 8.23 21.33 6.90
CA THR A 174 6.95 21.52 6.21
C THR A 174 6.38 20.16 5.87
N LEU A 175 5.17 19.88 6.33
CA LEU A 175 4.37 18.76 5.89
C LEU A 175 3.61 19.18 4.63
N GLU A 176 4.13 18.81 3.46
CA GLU A 176 3.46 19.03 2.18
C GLU A 176 2.81 17.77 1.66
N ILE A 177 1.53 17.87 1.30
CA ILE A 177 0.69 16.74 0.92
C ILE A 177 -0.19 17.12 -0.25
N ILE A 178 -0.41 16.18 -1.17
CA ILE A 178 -1.50 16.24 -2.14
C ILE A 178 -2.58 15.24 -1.74
N LEU A 179 -3.81 15.72 -1.60
CA LEU A 179 -5.00 14.91 -1.44
C LEU A 179 -5.56 14.56 -2.83
N PHE A 180 -5.84 13.28 -3.05
CA PHE A 180 -6.57 12.75 -4.20
C PHE A 180 -8.01 12.54 -3.76
N ASN A 181 -8.96 13.17 -4.42
CA ASN A 181 -10.36 13.02 -4.05
C ASN A 181 -11.29 13.37 -5.21
N ASN A 182 -12.23 12.47 -5.50
CA ASN A 182 -13.38 12.75 -6.37
C ASN A 182 -14.58 13.38 -5.61
N ASN A 183 -14.49 13.48 -4.28
CA ASN A 183 -15.56 13.94 -3.40
C ASN A 183 -15.51 15.46 -3.18
N LYS A 184 -16.63 16.13 -3.45
CA LYS A 184 -16.83 17.58 -3.26
C LYS A 184 -16.75 18.03 -1.79
N LYS A 185 -16.71 17.11 -0.82
CA LYS A 185 -16.72 17.39 0.63
C LYS A 185 -15.40 17.85 1.26
N ILE A 186 -14.27 17.92 0.54
CA ILE A 186 -12.99 18.35 1.17
C ILE A 186 -13.12 19.72 1.82
N LYS A 187 -13.76 20.69 1.13
CA LYS A 187 -13.94 22.04 1.66
C LYS A 187 -14.67 22.03 3.00
N GLU A 188 -15.74 21.25 3.12
CA GLU A 188 -16.48 21.04 4.38
C GLU A 188 -15.62 20.35 5.44
N ASN A 189 -14.77 19.40 5.04
CA ASN A 189 -13.94 18.67 5.98
C ASN A 189 -12.75 19.49 6.52
N ILE A 190 -12.39 20.64 5.93
CA ILE A 190 -11.35 21.53 6.48
C ILE A 190 -11.69 21.97 7.90
N THR A 191 -12.98 22.05 8.25
CA THR A 191 -13.47 22.35 9.61
C THR A 191 -12.78 21.49 10.67
N TRP A 192 -12.36 20.25 10.34
CA TRP A 192 -11.58 19.40 11.27
C TRP A 192 -10.31 20.07 11.83
N LEU A 193 -9.72 21.06 11.15
CA LEU A 193 -8.57 21.82 11.68
C LEU A 193 -8.88 22.47 13.04
N GLN A 194 -10.12 22.91 13.29
CA GLN A 194 -10.54 23.54 14.55
C GLN A 194 -10.40 22.60 15.75
N VAL A 195 -10.34 21.28 15.55
CA VAL A 195 -10.08 20.33 16.66
C VAL A 195 -8.69 20.54 17.25
N LEU A 196 -7.71 20.99 16.45
CA LEU A 196 -6.32 21.11 16.86
C LEU A 196 -6.09 22.24 17.88
N GLY A 197 -6.84 23.33 17.78
CA GLY A 197 -6.65 24.51 18.62
C GLY A 197 -7.34 25.73 18.02
N ASP A 198 -7.04 26.90 18.59
CA ASP A 198 -7.55 28.17 18.08
C ASP A 198 -7.08 28.36 16.64
N THR A 199 -8.03 28.36 15.71
CA THR A 199 -7.75 28.30 14.28
C THR A 199 -8.24 29.57 13.59
N SER A 200 -7.34 30.28 12.93
CA SER A 200 -7.71 31.34 11.99
C SER A 200 -7.76 30.78 10.57
N ILE A 201 -8.74 31.25 9.79
CA ILE A 201 -8.91 30.86 8.38
C ILE A 201 -9.14 32.12 7.55
N TYR A 202 -8.23 32.39 6.63
CA TYR A 202 -8.34 33.40 5.59
C TYR A 202 -8.65 32.71 4.27
N VAL A 203 -9.77 33.09 3.66
CA VAL A 203 -10.22 32.51 2.39
C VAL A 203 -9.88 33.50 1.27
N LEU A 204 -9.02 33.08 0.35
CA LEU A 204 -8.48 33.88 -0.74
C LEU A 204 -8.93 33.30 -2.10
N ASN A 205 -8.76 34.08 -3.17
CA ASN A 205 -9.02 33.69 -4.56
C ASN A 205 -10.41 33.04 -4.74
N ASN A 206 -11.47 33.74 -4.31
CA ASN A 206 -12.86 33.30 -4.42
C ASN A 206 -13.12 31.89 -3.83
N GLY A 207 -12.42 31.52 -2.76
CA GLY A 207 -12.61 30.23 -2.09
C GLY A 207 -11.73 29.09 -2.63
N ASN A 208 -10.67 29.40 -3.38
CA ASN A 208 -9.73 28.40 -3.87
C ASN A 208 -8.48 28.25 -3.00
N ILE A 209 -8.18 29.23 -2.15
CA ILE A 209 -7.03 29.16 -1.24
C ILE A 209 -7.51 29.43 0.18
N TYR A 210 -7.09 28.58 1.11
CA TYR A 210 -7.33 28.71 2.55
C TYR A 210 -5.98 28.80 3.24
N GLU A 211 -5.71 29.92 3.90
CA GLU A 211 -4.48 30.16 4.64
C GLU A 211 -4.79 30.53 6.08
N GLY A 212 -3.89 30.21 7.00
CA GLY A 212 -4.12 30.59 8.39
C GLY A 212 -3.15 29.99 9.37
N VAL A 213 -3.51 30.13 10.64
CA VAL A 213 -2.68 29.75 11.78
C VAL A 213 -3.50 28.93 12.73
N ILE A 214 -2.91 27.85 13.25
CA ILE A 214 -3.46 27.04 14.32
C ILE A 214 -2.56 27.21 15.54
N ARG A 215 -3.13 27.65 16.66
CA ARG A 215 -2.44 27.75 17.96
C ARG A 215 -2.88 26.58 18.82
N LEU A 216 -1.97 25.64 19.07
CA LEU A 216 -2.23 24.49 19.94
C LEU A 216 -2.19 24.91 21.42
N GLN A 217 -2.75 24.08 22.30
CA GLN A 217 -2.76 24.31 23.75
C GLN A 217 -1.37 24.47 24.37
N ASP A 218 -0.35 23.82 23.81
CA ASP A 218 1.04 23.94 24.25
C ASP A 218 1.77 25.15 23.64
N LYS A 219 1.02 26.09 23.06
CA LYS A 219 1.49 27.30 22.37
C LYS A 219 2.27 27.03 21.08
N THR A 220 2.32 25.79 20.59
CA THR A 220 2.88 25.50 19.26
C THR A 220 2.03 26.19 18.19
N ILE A 221 2.70 26.90 17.27
CA ILE A 221 2.07 27.57 16.13
C ILE A 221 2.28 26.71 14.88
N ILE A 222 1.20 26.47 14.14
CA ILE A 222 1.22 25.79 12.84
C ILE A 222 0.61 26.73 11.81
N ASN A 223 1.44 27.19 10.86
CA ASN A 223 0.95 27.92 9.70
C ASN A 223 0.51 26.92 8.64
N TYR A 224 -0.59 27.18 7.95
CA TYR A 224 -1.04 26.30 6.89
C TYR A 224 -1.51 27.06 5.65
N LYS A 225 -1.40 26.37 4.51
CA LYS A 225 -1.94 26.78 3.22
C LYS A 225 -2.56 25.57 2.54
N ILE A 226 -3.83 25.68 2.17
CA ILE A 226 -4.56 24.67 1.41
C ILE A 226 -5.02 25.30 0.10
N SER A 227 -4.62 24.71 -1.02
CA SER A 227 -4.92 25.20 -2.37
C SER A 227 -5.77 24.17 -3.11
N PHE A 228 -6.94 24.60 -3.56
CA PHE A 228 -7.88 23.82 -4.35
C PHE A 228 -7.63 24.06 -5.83
N THR A 229 -6.90 23.15 -6.46
CA THR A 229 -6.67 23.12 -7.91
C THR A 229 -7.29 21.83 -8.48
N ASN A 230 -6.74 21.24 -9.55
CA ASN A 230 -7.13 19.89 -10.01
C ASN A 230 -6.98 18.84 -8.89
N ASN A 231 -5.99 19.01 -8.01
CA ASN A 231 -5.87 18.28 -6.75
C ASN A 231 -5.83 19.28 -5.58
N VAL A 232 -6.08 18.79 -4.35
CA VAL A 232 -5.99 19.63 -3.16
C VAL A 232 -4.59 19.52 -2.56
N GLN A 233 -3.84 20.60 -2.61
CA GLN A 233 -2.51 20.68 -2.00
C GLN A 233 -2.62 21.28 -0.60
N CYS A 234 -2.09 20.59 0.40
CA CYS A 234 -2.01 21.08 1.76
C CYS A 234 -0.55 21.24 2.18
N LYS A 235 -0.20 22.40 2.72
CA LYS A 235 1.10 22.67 3.33
C LYS A 235 0.88 23.07 4.79
N PHE A 236 1.54 22.39 5.71
CA PHE A 236 1.58 22.76 7.13
C PHE A 236 3.02 22.98 7.54
N TYR A 237 3.34 24.17 8.03
CA TYR A 237 4.66 24.52 8.53
C TYR A 237 4.66 24.42 10.06
N THR A 238 5.55 23.59 10.59
CA THR A 238 5.76 23.49 12.04
C THR A 238 7.20 23.11 12.37
N LEU A 239 7.77 23.78 13.36
CA LEU A 239 9.10 23.44 13.88
C LEU A 239 9.05 22.26 14.88
N ASN A 240 7.86 21.81 15.26
CA ASN A 240 7.68 20.73 16.22
C ASN A 240 7.32 19.40 15.51
N LYS A 241 8.33 18.53 15.37
CA LYS A 241 8.20 17.24 14.70
C LYS A 241 7.16 16.31 15.34
N ASP A 242 6.90 16.44 16.63
CA ASP A 242 5.95 15.57 17.35
C ASP A 242 4.49 15.84 16.92
N LYS A 243 4.21 17.02 16.38
CA LYS A 243 2.87 17.41 15.89
C LYS A 243 2.54 16.83 14.52
N ILE A 244 3.51 16.30 13.78
CA ILE A 244 3.27 15.67 12.46
C ILE A 244 2.30 14.48 12.58
N SER A 245 2.38 13.70 13.66
CA SER A 245 1.45 12.58 13.90
C SER A 245 0.01 13.08 14.06
N LEU A 246 -0.17 14.17 14.80
CA LEU A 246 -1.47 14.79 15.04
C LEU A 246 -2.07 15.38 13.75
N LEU A 247 -1.26 16.09 12.96
CA LEU A 247 -1.66 16.59 11.64
C LEU A 247 -2.12 15.46 10.72
N LYS A 248 -1.38 14.34 10.67
CA LYS A 248 -1.76 13.17 9.86
C LYS A 248 -3.13 12.59 10.26
N LYS A 249 -3.48 12.60 11.55
CA LYS A 249 -4.82 12.17 12.02
C LYS A 249 -5.92 13.10 11.51
N ILE A 250 -5.68 14.41 11.50
CA ILE A 250 -6.61 15.38 10.94
C ILE A 250 -6.72 15.26 9.42
N LEU A 251 -5.61 15.11 8.72
CA LEU A 251 -5.59 14.86 7.28
C LEU A 251 -6.37 13.60 6.90
N ASN A 252 -6.30 12.54 7.71
CA ASN A 252 -7.14 11.36 7.52
C ASN A 252 -8.64 11.69 7.65
N LYS A 253 -9.04 12.60 8.54
CA LYS A 253 -10.44 13.05 8.59
C LYS A 253 -10.79 13.90 7.37
N ILE A 254 -9.93 14.85 6.98
CA ILE A 254 -10.14 15.69 5.80
C ILE A 254 -10.36 14.84 4.54
N THR A 255 -9.55 13.79 4.39
CA THR A 255 -9.54 12.92 3.20
C THR A 255 -10.67 11.89 3.18
N TYR A 256 -10.94 11.24 4.33
CA TYR A 256 -11.77 10.02 4.37
C TYR A 256 -13.09 10.18 5.14
N CYS A 257 -13.43 11.36 5.64
CA CYS A 257 -14.68 11.53 6.38
C CYS A 257 -15.90 11.30 5.46
N ILE A 258 -16.76 10.37 5.87
CA ILE A 258 -18.07 10.08 5.26
C ILE A 258 -19.22 10.39 6.22
N ASN A 259 -18.97 11.23 7.24
CA ASN A 259 -19.94 11.59 8.28
C ASN A 259 -20.41 10.37 9.11
N CYS A 260 -19.53 9.40 9.41
CA CYS A 260 -19.89 8.12 10.04
C CYS A 260 -20.27 8.20 11.53
N GLY A 261 -20.16 9.36 12.18
CA GLY A 261 -20.59 9.59 13.56
C GLY A 261 -19.67 9.07 14.67
N VAL A 262 -18.60 8.34 14.34
CA VAL A 262 -17.71 7.78 15.38
C VAL A 262 -17.01 8.89 16.17
N CYS A 263 -16.48 9.91 15.50
CA CYS A 263 -15.81 11.02 16.19
C CYS A 263 -16.74 11.91 17.04
N GLU A 264 -18.02 11.99 16.70
CA GLU A 264 -19.04 12.71 17.48
C GLU A 264 -19.29 12.02 18.83
N VAL A 265 -19.36 10.69 18.84
CA VAL A 265 -19.58 9.94 20.09
C VAL A 265 -18.36 9.93 21.00
N GLU A 266 -17.15 9.92 20.44
CA GLU A 266 -15.90 9.99 21.19
C GLU A 266 -15.61 11.38 21.77
N CYS A 267 -16.41 12.41 21.44
CA CYS A 267 -16.26 13.73 22.04
C CYS A 267 -16.89 13.77 23.44
N PRO A 268 -16.13 13.97 24.53
CA PRO A 268 -16.69 14.02 25.88
C PRO A 268 -17.50 15.30 26.15
N ASN A 269 -17.22 16.38 25.42
CA ASN A 269 -17.87 17.69 25.60
C ASN A 269 -19.04 17.94 24.62
N ASN A 270 -19.43 16.95 23.82
CA ASN A 270 -20.49 17.09 22.79
C ASN A 270 -20.26 18.28 21.83
N ALA A 271 -19.00 18.55 21.50
CA ALA A 271 -18.61 19.70 20.68
C ALA A 271 -18.64 19.42 19.17
N ILE A 272 -18.97 18.20 18.74
CA ILE A 272 -18.88 17.79 17.33
C ILE A 272 -20.25 17.30 16.88
N ASN A 273 -20.76 17.86 15.78
CA ASN A 273 -21.86 17.28 15.01
C ASN A 273 -21.32 16.89 13.64
N VAL A 274 -21.70 15.71 13.13
CA VAL A 274 -21.32 15.31 11.76
C VAL A 274 -22.50 15.26 10.78
N LEU A 275 -23.73 15.49 11.23
CA LEU A 275 -24.92 15.51 10.39
C LEU A 275 -25.71 16.82 10.59
N PRO A 276 -26.25 17.43 9.52
CA PRO A 276 -26.10 17.02 8.12
C PRO A 276 -24.69 17.30 7.55
N TYR A 277 -23.97 18.27 8.13
CA TYR A 277 -22.58 18.62 7.83
C TYR A 277 -21.72 18.58 9.10
N ILE A 278 -20.40 18.71 8.94
CA ILE A 278 -19.47 18.74 10.08
C ILE A 278 -19.48 20.15 10.68
N SER A 279 -19.74 20.24 11.98
CA SER A 279 -19.60 21.47 12.74
C SER A 279 -18.91 21.20 14.07
N ILE A 280 -18.05 22.12 14.49
CA ILE A 280 -17.36 22.08 15.78
C ILE A 280 -17.79 23.30 16.57
N ASP A 281 -18.34 23.08 17.76
CA ASP A 281 -18.68 24.14 18.71
C ASP A 281 -17.40 24.52 19.49
N GLU A 282 -16.78 25.63 19.10
CA GLU A 282 -15.53 26.12 19.68
C GLU A 282 -15.68 26.44 21.18
N THR A 283 -16.88 26.79 21.65
CA THR A 283 -17.11 27.07 23.08
C THR A 283 -17.08 25.80 23.94
N LYS A 284 -17.43 24.65 23.35
CA LYS A 284 -17.44 23.34 24.01
C LYS A 284 -16.15 22.55 23.76
N CYS A 285 -15.47 22.79 22.64
CA CYS A 285 -14.28 22.05 22.26
C CYS A 285 -13.08 22.43 23.11
N LYS A 286 -12.70 21.57 24.06
CA LYS A 286 -11.50 21.76 24.89
C LYS A 286 -10.20 21.25 24.25
N HIS A 287 -10.16 21.05 22.93
CA HIS A 287 -9.01 20.51 22.17
C HIS A 287 -8.32 19.27 22.79
N CYS A 288 -9.08 18.41 23.47
CA CYS A 288 -8.58 17.25 24.22
C CYS A 288 -8.17 16.05 23.35
N TYR A 289 -8.36 16.13 22.03
CA TYR A 289 -8.02 15.11 21.03
C TYR A 289 -8.66 13.71 21.21
N SER A 290 -9.61 13.51 22.13
CA SER A 290 -10.30 12.20 22.27
C SER A 290 -10.92 11.72 20.95
N CYS A 291 -11.47 12.66 20.15
CA CYS A 291 -12.00 12.39 18.81
C CYS A 291 -10.93 12.08 17.74
N LEU A 292 -9.64 12.05 18.10
CA LEU A 292 -8.48 11.67 17.30
C LEU A 292 -7.72 10.46 17.89
N ASP A 293 -7.86 10.18 19.18
CA ASP A 293 -7.01 9.20 19.89
C ASP A 293 -7.64 7.81 20.05
N PHE A 294 -8.93 7.67 19.77
CA PHE A 294 -9.64 6.38 19.81
C PHE A 294 -9.09 5.31 18.81
N ASN A 295 -8.22 5.71 17.87
CA ASN A 295 -7.35 4.79 17.13
C ASN A 295 -6.12 5.51 16.55
N SER A 296 -5.11 4.74 16.13
CA SER A 296 -3.84 5.27 15.59
C SER A 296 -3.95 6.13 14.33
N TYR A 297 -5.06 6.06 13.58
CA TYR A 297 -5.29 6.86 12.37
C TYR A 297 -6.20 8.08 12.63
N GLY A 298 -6.81 8.21 13.81
CA GLY A 298 -7.81 9.24 14.13
C GLY A 298 -9.12 9.17 13.34
N CYS A 299 -9.26 8.19 12.44
CA CYS A 299 -10.44 8.00 11.60
C CYS A 299 -10.67 6.51 11.33
N THR A 300 -11.86 5.99 11.69
CA THR A 300 -12.22 4.58 11.48
C THR A 300 -12.20 4.20 10.01
N VAL A 301 -12.64 5.10 9.13
CA VAL A 301 -12.68 4.87 7.68
C VAL A 301 -11.24 4.76 7.16
N ALA A 302 -10.39 5.73 7.49
CA ALA A 302 -8.97 5.69 7.12
C ALA A 302 -8.28 4.41 7.63
N LYS A 303 -8.51 4.01 8.89
CA LYS A 303 -8.00 2.74 9.44
C LYS A 303 -8.49 1.53 8.66
N SER A 304 -9.78 1.49 8.29
CA SER A 304 -10.39 0.39 7.55
C SER A 304 -9.90 0.28 6.11
N LEU A 305 -9.58 1.42 5.49
CA LEU A 305 -9.05 1.52 4.14
C LEU A 305 -7.53 1.40 4.10
N ASN A 306 -6.84 1.62 5.21
CA ASN A 306 -5.40 1.48 5.24
C ASN A 306 -5.01 0.05 4.82
N LEU A 307 -4.13 -0.09 3.83
CA LEU A 307 -3.57 -1.41 3.55
C LEU A 307 -2.73 -1.79 4.77
N PRO A 308 -2.71 -3.08 5.16
CA PRO A 308 -1.63 -3.55 6.01
C PRO A 308 -0.34 -3.00 5.43
N LYS A 309 0.32 -2.12 6.17
CA LYS A 309 1.71 -1.79 5.89
C LYS A 309 2.38 -3.15 5.83
N GLY A 310 3.30 -3.36 4.90
CA GLY A 310 4.27 -4.42 5.06
C GLY A 310 5.13 -4.11 6.28
N ASP A 311 4.53 -4.07 7.48
CA ASP A 311 5.24 -4.12 8.73
C ASP A 311 5.76 -5.55 8.78
N THR A 312 7.02 -5.63 8.40
CA THR A 312 8.06 -6.59 8.79
C THR A 312 8.16 -6.80 10.32
N LYS A 313 7.10 -6.51 11.08
CA LYS A 313 6.92 -6.84 12.51
C LYS A 313 5.89 -7.96 12.70
N MET A 314 5.78 -8.89 11.76
CA MET A 314 5.54 -10.27 12.15
C MET A 314 6.85 -10.81 12.72
N LYS A 315 6.82 -11.15 14.01
CA LYS A 315 7.85 -11.96 14.66
C LYS A 315 8.22 -13.12 13.72
N ASN A 316 9.49 -13.18 13.35
CA ASN A 316 10.20 -14.34 12.80
C ASN A 316 9.68 -14.98 11.50
N THR A 317 9.39 -14.20 10.45
CA THR A 317 9.63 -14.68 9.07
C THR A 317 10.14 -13.53 8.20
N LYS A 318 11.40 -13.59 7.77
CA LYS A 318 12.01 -12.65 6.82
C LYS A 318 11.16 -12.65 5.53
N SER A 319 10.32 -11.64 5.31
CA SER A 319 9.72 -11.43 3.98
C SER A 319 10.88 -11.17 3.02
N THR A 320 11.09 -12.05 2.07
CA THR A 320 12.26 -12.01 1.17
C THR A 320 12.31 -10.75 0.31
N GLY A 321 11.24 -9.97 0.22
CA GLY A 321 11.21 -8.71 -0.53
C GLY A 321 11.15 -8.90 -2.04
N ILE A 322 10.81 -10.09 -2.54
CA ILE A 322 10.68 -10.38 -3.98
C ILE A 322 9.32 -9.95 -4.55
N ASP A 323 8.23 -10.07 -3.79
CA ASP A 323 6.88 -9.65 -4.20
C ASP A 323 6.61 -8.19 -3.82
N ARG A 324 7.15 -7.25 -4.61
CA ARG A 324 6.98 -5.79 -4.39
C ARG A 324 6.09 -5.11 -5.43
N TYR A 325 5.99 -5.67 -6.64
CA TYR A 325 5.29 -5.03 -7.77
C TYR A 325 3.89 -5.58 -8.02
N SER A 326 3.40 -6.50 -7.17
CA SER A 326 2.24 -7.33 -7.48
C SER A 326 2.46 -8.03 -8.84
N THR A 327 1.64 -7.80 -9.85
CA THR A 327 1.77 -8.39 -11.20
C THR A 327 2.17 -7.36 -12.27
N PHE A 328 2.58 -6.15 -11.88
CA PHE A 328 2.83 -5.04 -12.82
C PHE A 328 4.31 -4.90 -13.16
N GLY A 329 4.65 -5.04 -14.44
CA GLY A 329 5.99 -4.75 -14.96
C GLY A 329 6.20 -3.27 -15.24
N LEU A 330 7.46 -2.85 -15.33
CA LEU A 330 7.84 -1.49 -15.74
C LEU A 330 7.59 -1.28 -17.24
N ARG A 331 6.54 -0.51 -17.57
CA ARG A 331 6.13 -0.27 -18.97
C ARG A 331 6.80 0.96 -19.55
N GLU A 332 7.07 0.94 -20.85
CA GLU A 332 7.67 2.07 -21.58
C GLU A 332 6.85 3.36 -21.41
N GLY A 333 5.54 3.29 -21.66
CA GLY A 333 4.64 4.44 -21.55
C GLY A 333 4.56 5.03 -20.14
N TRP A 334 4.82 4.24 -19.09
CA TRP A 334 4.85 4.76 -17.72
C TRP A 334 6.09 5.62 -17.49
N LEU A 335 7.26 5.14 -17.95
CA LEU A 335 8.51 5.88 -17.85
C LEU A 335 8.46 7.17 -18.68
N VAL A 336 7.97 7.09 -19.92
CA VAL A 336 7.80 8.26 -20.80
C VAL A 336 6.91 9.31 -20.14
N ALA A 337 5.74 8.89 -19.63
CA ALA A 337 4.83 9.81 -18.93
C ALA A 337 5.50 10.45 -17.70
N PHE A 338 6.28 9.67 -16.95
CA PHE A 338 7.01 10.17 -15.79
C PHE A 338 8.09 11.17 -16.16
N PHE A 339 8.90 10.90 -17.18
CA PHE A 339 9.98 11.81 -17.60
C PHE A 339 9.46 13.10 -18.23
N ASN A 340 8.31 13.04 -18.92
CA ASN A 340 7.63 14.24 -19.43
C ASN A 340 7.12 15.13 -18.30
N LYS A 341 6.45 14.55 -17.29
CA LYS A 341 5.76 15.31 -16.23
C LYS A 341 6.62 15.53 -14.98
N LYS A 342 7.69 14.77 -14.79
CA LYS A 342 8.58 14.80 -13.62
C LYS A 342 7.78 14.77 -12.30
N TYR A 343 7.98 15.77 -11.43
CA TYR A 343 7.22 15.91 -10.19
C TYR A 343 5.70 16.03 -10.40
N ASN A 344 5.25 16.60 -11.53
CA ASN A 344 3.82 16.71 -11.83
C ASN A 344 3.18 15.35 -12.11
N TRP A 345 3.95 14.32 -12.49
CA TRP A 345 3.43 12.99 -12.76
C TRP A 345 2.73 12.38 -11.53
N PHE A 346 3.23 12.67 -10.32
CA PHE A 346 2.61 12.18 -9.09
C PHE A 346 1.19 12.72 -8.87
N ASN A 347 0.86 13.83 -9.52
CA ASN A 347 -0.44 14.52 -9.44
C ASN A 347 -1.31 14.27 -10.67
N ASP A 348 -0.67 14.03 -11.81
CA ASP A 348 -1.31 13.95 -13.12
C ASP A 348 -0.75 12.74 -13.89
N ASN A 349 -1.30 11.58 -13.59
CA ASN A 349 -1.06 10.34 -14.33
C ASN A 349 -2.38 9.58 -14.53
N SER A 350 -2.40 8.72 -15.55
CA SER A 350 -3.56 7.89 -15.90
C SER A 350 -3.52 6.50 -15.26
N LEU A 351 -2.62 6.26 -14.30
CA LEU A 351 -2.43 4.93 -13.71
C LEU A 351 -3.36 4.71 -12.53
N GLY A 352 -3.86 3.48 -12.41
CA GLY A 352 -4.61 3.07 -11.23
C GLY A 352 -3.72 3.08 -9.97
N PRO A 353 -4.27 3.26 -8.76
CA PRO A 353 -3.48 3.39 -7.52
C PRO A 353 -2.47 2.26 -7.27
N LYS A 354 -2.80 1.01 -7.67
CA LYS A 354 -1.87 -0.13 -7.56
C LYS A 354 -0.72 -0.05 -8.57
N GLN A 355 -1.00 0.40 -9.79
CA GLN A 355 0.00 0.62 -10.83
C GLN A 355 0.96 1.74 -10.43
N VAL A 356 0.44 2.83 -9.86
CA VAL A 356 1.26 3.92 -9.28
C VAL A 356 2.22 3.38 -8.22
N ASN A 357 1.73 2.57 -7.28
CA ASN A 357 2.58 1.99 -6.24
C ASN A 357 3.66 1.06 -6.81
N ALA A 358 3.30 0.17 -7.75
CA ALA A 358 4.26 -0.73 -8.39
C ALA A 358 5.31 0.05 -9.19
N PHE A 359 4.88 1.07 -9.94
CA PHE A 359 5.78 1.90 -10.74
C PHE A 359 6.72 2.74 -9.86
N ILE A 360 6.27 3.29 -8.74
CA ILE A 360 7.17 3.97 -7.78
C ILE A 360 8.26 3.02 -7.28
N ILE A 361 7.96 1.75 -7.04
CA ILE A 361 8.97 0.77 -6.63
C ILE A 361 9.96 0.51 -7.77
N TRP A 362 9.47 0.34 -9.01
CA TRP A 362 10.33 0.24 -10.19
C TRP A 362 11.26 1.46 -10.34
N LEU A 363 10.74 2.68 -10.17
CA LEU A 363 11.55 3.90 -10.24
C LEU A 363 12.60 3.98 -9.12
N LYS A 364 12.29 3.51 -7.90
CA LYS A 364 13.24 3.48 -6.79
C LYS A 364 14.35 2.46 -7.02
N GLU A 365 14.00 1.27 -7.48
CA GLU A 365 14.99 0.23 -7.72
C GLU A 365 15.80 0.47 -9.00
N ALA A 366 15.25 1.21 -9.95
CA ALA A 366 16.01 1.79 -11.06
C ALA A 366 16.86 3.01 -10.65
N GLU A 367 16.82 3.41 -9.37
CA GLU A 367 17.49 4.57 -8.79
C GLU A 367 17.11 5.92 -9.41
N ILE A 368 15.97 6.00 -10.10
CA ILE A 368 15.40 7.25 -10.61
C ILE A 368 14.82 8.08 -9.45
N LEU A 369 14.27 7.42 -8.45
CA LEU A 369 13.83 8.05 -7.20
C LEU A 369 14.75 7.65 -6.06
N ASP A 370 14.90 8.53 -5.07
CA ASP A 370 15.65 8.23 -3.85
C ASP A 370 15.12 6.97 -3.17
N ASN A 371 16.03 6.08 -2.75
CA ASN A 371 15.70 4.79 -2.12
C ASN A 371 15.20 4.92 -0.67
N THR A 372 14.76 6.09 -0.24
CA THR A 372 14.18 6.28 1.09
C THR A 372 12.75 5.74 1.12
N PHE A 373 12.35 5.16 2.26
CA PHE A 373 11.04 4.51 2.43
C PHE A 373 9.85 5.42 2.05
N ARG A 374 10.01 6.75 2.19
CA ARG A 374 8.98 7.76 1.87
C ARG A 374 9.34 8.71 0.74
N GLY A 375 10.60 8.75 0.30
CA GLY A 375 11.04 9.68 -0.74
C GLY A 375 10.37 9.39 -2.07
N LYS A 376 9.80 10.44 -2.66
CA LYS A 376 9.41 10.52 -4.07
C LYS A 376 10.22 11.60 -4.79
N LYS A 377 11.36 11.96 -4.22
CA LYS A 377 12.31 12.90 -4.80
C LYS A 377 13.06 12.20 -5.93
N ILE A 378 13.19 12.89 -7.05
CA ILE A 378 14.04 12.42 -8.15
C ILE A 378 15.48 12.46 -7.66
N SER A 379 16.19 11.34 -7.78
CA SER A 379 17.59 11.25 -7.35
C SER A 379 18.50 11.99 -8.35
N LYS A 380 19.78 12.17 -8.02
CA LYS A 380 20.77 12.70 -8.99
C LYS A 380 20.86 11.84 -10.26
N ILE A 381 20.84 10.51 -10.11
CA ILE A 381 20.80 9.58 -11.24
C ILE A 381 19.51 9.79 -12.05
N GLY A 382 18.37 9.94 -11.36
CA GLY A 382 17.09 10.21 -12.01
C GLY A 382 17.08 11.50 -12.82
N GLU A 383 17.70 12.56 -12.31
CA GLU A 383 17.87 13.83 -13.03
C GLU A 383 18.71 13.62 -14.30
N SER A 384 19.88 12.97 -14.21
CA SER A 384 20.70 12.62 -15.37
C SER A 384 19.93 11.78 -16.39
N LEU A 385 19.19 10.76 -15.95
CA LEU A 385 18.43 9.88 -16.86
C LEU A 385 17.29 10.60 -17.56
N ILE A 386 16.62 11.56 -16.90
CA ILE A 386 15.58 12.39 -17.53
C ILE A 386 16.17 13.25 -18.65
N GLU A 387 17.33 13.85 -18.44
CA GLU A 387 18.02 14.66 -19.46
C GLU A 387 18.50 13.80 -20.63
N LEU A 388 19.05 12.63 -20.34
CA LEU A 388 19.56 11.70 -21.35
C LEU A 388 18.45 11.03 -22.17
N PHE A 389 17.25 10.89 -21.63
CA PHE A 389 16.18 10.12 -22.27
C PHE A 389 15.83 10.59 -23.68
N TYR A 390 15.82 11.91 -23.90
CA TYR A 390 15.52 12.50 -25.20
C TYR A 390 16.73 12.53 -26.15
N LYS A 391 17.95 12.37 -25.62
CA LYS A 391 19.18 12.30 -26.42
C LYS A 391 19.48 10.87 -26.86
N ASN A 392 19.41 9.92 -25.92
CA ASN A 392 19.70 8.51 -26.14
C ASN A 392 18.83 7.63 -25.22
N THR A 393 17.65 7.27 -25.72
CA THR A 393 16.69 6.44 -25.00
C THR A 393 17.23 5.02 -24.72
N GLN A 394 18.07 4.47 -25.62
CA GLN A 394 18.64 3.13 -25.42
C GLN A 394 19.59 3.11 -24.22
N LEU A 395 20.52 4.07 -24.15
CA LEU A 395 21.44 4.22 -23.00
C LEU A 395 20.67 4.31 -21.68
N VAL A 396 19.58 5.06 -21.63
CA VAL A 396 18.76 5.16 -20.40
C VAL A 396 18.21 3.80 -19.98
N TRP A 397 17.68 3.00 -20.91
CA TRP A 397 17.18 1.67 -20.59
C TRP A 397 18.28 0.68 -20.19
N GLU A 398 19.48 0.82 -20.76
CA GLU A 398 20.66 0.06 -20.34
C GLU A 398 21.05 0.38 -18.88
N ILE A 399 21.10 1.66 -18.50
CA ILE A 399 21.36 2.08 -17.12
C ILE A 399 20.25 1.62 -16.17
N ILE A 400 18.97 1.73 -16.58
CA ILE A 400 17.84 1.23 -15.78
C ILE A 400 17.98 -0.27 -15.54
N LEU A 401 18.32 -1.07 -16.55
CA LEU A 401 18.49 -2.52 -16.38
C LEU A 401 19.63 -2.84 -15.42
N ILE A 402 20.76 -2.13 -15.53
CA ILE A 402 21.88 -2.25 -14.57
C ILE A 402 21.38 -1.95 -13.16
N ASN A 403 20.65 -0.85 -12.95
CA ASN A 403 20.09 -0.46 -11.66
C ASN A 403 19.13 -1.50 -11.08
N LEU A 404 18.23 -2.02 -11.91
CA LEU A 404 17.31 -3.08 -11.52
C LEU A 404 18.03 -4.39 -11.17
N PHE A 405 19.11 -4.77 -11.86
CA PHE A 405 19.86 -5.99 -11.51
C PHE A 405 20.34 -5.98 -10.05
N TYR A 406 20.83 -4.84 -9.55
CA TYR A 406 21.36 -4.75 -8.19
C TYR A 406 20.25 -4.56 -7.13
N ASN A 407 19.12 -3.94 -7.50
CA ASN A 407 18.10 -3.51 -6.52
C ASN A 407 16.80 -4.33 -6.56
N SER A 408 16.48 -4.99 -7.69
CA SER A 408 15.27 -5.79 -7.88
C SER A 408 15.59 -7.28 -7.80
N LYS A 409 15.05 -7.97 -6.79
CA LYS A 409 15.31 -9.40 -6.58
C LYS A 409 14.84 -10.29 -7.72
N ILE A 410 13.73 -9.95 -8.38
CA ILE A 410 13.21 -10.75 -9.50
C ILE A 410 14.06 -10.57 -10.75
N ILE A 411 14.58 -9.36 -11.01
CA ILE A 411 15.49 -9.09 -12.13
C ILE A 411 16.85 -9.72 -11.85
N ASN A 412 17.37 -9.57 -10.62
CA ASN A 412 18.60 -10.22 -10.17
C ASN A 412 18.54 -11.73 -10.40
N TRP A 413 17.52 -12.41 -9.84
CA TRP A 413 17.29 -13.84 -10.02
C TRP A 413 17.23 -14.23 -11.50
N TYR A 414 16.45 -13.49 -12.30
CA TYR A 414 16.29 -13.84 -13.71
C TYR A 414 17.60 -13.72 -14.49
N LEU A 415 18.40 -12.68 -14.23
CA LEU A 415 19.68 -12.49 -14.92
C LEU A 415 20.77 -13.45 -14.41
N SER A 416 20.79 -13.75 -13.10
CA SER A 416 21.81 -14.59 -12.47
C SER A 416 21.57 -16.10 -12.63
N GLU A 417 20.30 -16.54 -12.58
CA GLU A 417 19.94 -17.96 -12.54
C GLU A 417 19.49 -18.52 -13.89
N ILE A 418 18.97 -17.69 -14.79
CA ILE A 418 18.53 -18.17 -16.11
C ILE A 418 19.67 -17.98 -17.12
N PRO A 419 20.22 -19.06 -17.71
CA PRO A 419 21.33 -18.94 -18.65
C PRO A 419 20.94 -18.17 -19.92
N TRP A 420 21.92 -17.50 -20.53
CA TRP A 420 21.75 -16.91 -21.86
C TRP A 420 21.51 -17.99 -22.93
N LYS A 421 20.89 -17.58 -24.04
CA LYS A 421 20.52 -18.45 -25.17
C LYS A 421 19.54 -19.57 -24.78
N THR A 422 18.60 -19.26 -23.88
CA THR A 422 17.56 -20.21 -23.44
C THR A 422 16.16 -19.69 -23.76
N SER A 423 15.20 -20.60 -23.78
CA SER A 423 13.78 -20.32 -23.97
C SER A 423 12.96 -21.12 -22.95
N TYR A 424 12.07 -20.45 -22.23
CA TYR A 424 11.23 -21.08 -21.21
C TYR A 424 9.80 -20.58 -21.27
N ASN A 425 8.83 -21.45 -21.01
CA ASN A 425 7.47 -21.02 -20.72
C ASN A 425 7.37 -20.53 -19.25
N LYS A 426 6.24 -19.89 -18.94
CA LYS A 426 5.97 -19.37 -17.58
C LYS A 426 6.01 -20.45 -16.49
N HIS A 427 5.56 -21.67 -16.78
CA HIS A 427 5.53 -22.76 -15.80
C HIS A 427 6.96 -23.21 -15.44
N ASP A 428 7.84 -23.32 -16.43
CA ASP A 428 9.24 -23.72 -16.21
C ASP A 428 10.03 -22.66 -15.47
N LEU A 429 9.81 -21.38 -15.80
CA LEU A 429 10.37 -20.25 -15.04
C LEU A 429 9.89 -20.27 -13.59
N PHE A 430 8.61 -20.57 -13.36
CA PHE A 430 8.07 -20.69 -12.01
C PHE A 430 8.70 -21.82 -11.22
N LYS A 431 8.91 -22.99 -11.84
CA LYS A 431 9.57 -24.13 -11.21
C LYS A 431 11.00 -23.78 -10.77
N LYS A 432 11.80 -23.16 -11.66
CA LYS A 432 13.15 -22.67 -11.34
C LYS A 432 13.13 -21.65 -10.21
N LEU A 433 12.22 -20.67 -10.27
CA LEU A 433 12.07 -19.67 -9.21
C LEU A 433 11.74 -20.33 -7.86
N LYS A 434 10.90 -21.36 -7.85
CA LYS A 434 10.54 -22.12 -6.65
C LYS A 434 11.72 -22.90 -6.08
N GLU A 435 12.60 -23.44 -6.92
CA GLU A 435 13.84 -24.14 -6.52
C GLU A 435 14.79 -23.18 -5.78
N ASN A 436 14.95 -21.93 -6.24
CA ASN A 436 15.75 -20.92 -5.54
C ASN A 436 15.08 -20.36 -4.27
N TYR A 437 13.73 -20.43 -4.17
CA TYR A 437 12.95 -19.90 -3.04
C TYR A 437 11.95 -20.91 -2.44
N PRO A 438 12.42 -22.07 -1.93
CA PRO A 438 11.54 -23.20 -1.58
C PRO A 438 10.60 -22.90 -0.39
N LYS A 439 10.98 -21.92 0.45
CA LYS A 439 10.23 -21.53 1.66
C LYS A 439 9.09 -20.53 1.40
N LEU A 440 8.96 -20.00 0.19
CA LEU A 440 7.94 -19.00 -0.16
C LEU A 440 6.69 -19.65 -0.74
N SER A 441 5.53 -19.05 -0.48
CA SER A 441 4.25 -19.52 -1.04
C SER A 441 4.19 -19.28 -2.55
N ASP A 442 3.41 -20.10 -3.26
CA ASP A 442 3.29 -20.02 -4.71
C ASP A 442 2.77 -18.65 -5.16
N GLY A 443 1.82 -18.06 -4.42
CA GLY A 443 1.32 -16.71 -4.71
C GLY A 443 2.42 -15.63 -4.57
N THR A 444 3.30 -15.75 -3.57
CA THR A 444 4.41 -14.81 -3.35
C THR A 444 5.47 -14.89 -4.45
N LEU A 445 5.56 -16.01 -5.18
CA LEU A 445 6.50 -16.18 -6.30
C LEU A 445 5.86 -15.91 -7.65
N MET A 446 4.58 -16.26 -7.81
CA MET A 446 3.85 -16.07 -9.06
C MET A 446 3.60 -14.59 -9.36
N ASN A 447 3.37 -13.76 -8.34
CA ASN A 447 3.21 -12.32 -8.50
C ASN A 447 4.44 -11.66 -9.17
N PRO A 448 5.66 -11.72 -8.59
CA PRO A 448 6.82 -11.11 -9.20
C PRO A 448 7.18 -11.74 -10.55
N LEU A 449 6.96 -13.05 -10.75
CA LEU A 449 7.14 -13.66 -12.07
C LEU A 449 6.17 -13.08 -13.10
N ASN A 450 4.90 -12.84 -12.74
CA ASN A 450 3.95 -12.15 -13.61
C ASN A 450 4.37 -10.71 -13.90
N ALA A 451 4.94 -10.00 -12.91
CA ALA A 451 5.47 -8.66 -13.13
C ALA A 451 6.65 -8.67 -14.11
N LEU A 452 7.55 -9.66 -14.02
CA LEU A 452 8.67 -9.86 -14.95
C LEU A 452 8.17 -10.15 -16.38
N ILE A 453 7.20 -11.05 -16.54
CA ILE A 453 6.61 -11.33 -17.86
C ILE A 453 5.87 -10.10 -18.39
N ASN A 454 5.16 -9.36 -17.53
CA ASN A 454 4.48 -8.14 -17.94
C ASN A 454 5.47 -7.04 -18.37
N LEU A 455 6.65 -6.97 -17.75
CA LEU A 455 7.76 -6.10 -18.17
C LEU A 455 8.15 -6.45 -19.61
N PHE A 456 8.41 -7.72 -19.90
CA PHE A 456 8.77 -8.18 -21.24
C PHE A 456 7.67 -7.90 -22.27
N GLU A 457 6.40 -8.12 -21.93
CA GLU A 457 5.27 -7.88 -22.83
C GLU A 457 5.03 -6.39 -23.14
N ASN A 458 5.43 -5.47 -22.26
CA ASN A 458 5.06 -4.05 -22.33
C ASN A 458 6.28 -3.10 -22.40
N ASN A 459 7.46 -3.63 -22.71
CA ASN A 459 8.70 -2.86 -22.80
C ASN A 459 9.58 -3.38 -23.94
N LYS A 460 9.51 -2.71 -25.10
CA LYS A 460 10.24 -3.12 -26.31
C LYS A 460 11.76 -2.94 -26.17
N TYR A 461 12.22 -2.00 -25.35
CA TYR A 461 13.66 -1.80 -25.11
C TYR A 461 14.24 -2.99 -24.34
N ILE A 462 13.57 -3.41 -23.27
CA ILE A 462 13.99 -4.58 -22.49
C ILE A 462 13.82 -5.87 -23.32
N SER A 463 12.67 -6.05 -23.99
CA SER A 463 12.34 -7.29 -24.69
C SER A 463 13.06 -7.44 -26.03
N ASN A 464 13.02 -6.44 -26.93
CA ASN A 464 13.50 -6.56 -28.31
C ASN A 464 14.88 -5.93 -28.55
N VAL A 465 15.21 -4.83 -27.86
CA VAL A 465 16.52 -4.15 -28.03
C VAL A 465 17.59 -4.85 -27.21
N LEU A 466 17.37 -5.00 -25.90
CA LEU A 466 18.31 -5.69 -24.99
C LEU A 466 18.16 -7.21 -25.01
N LYS A 467 17.07 -7.72 -25.62
CA LYS A 467 16.84 -9.16 -25.87
C LYS A 467 16.96 -10.04 -24.62
N ILE A 468 16.55 -9.52 -23.46
CA ILE A 468 16.62 -10.28 -22.20
C ILE A 468 15.35 -11.12 -21.96
N GLY A 469 14.26 -10.88 -22.69
CA GLY A 469 13.01 -11.61 -22.54
C GLY A 469 12.08 -11.37 -23.73
N ILE A 470 12.42 -11.91 -24.90
CA ILE A 470 11.59 -11.82 -26.11
C ILE A 470 10.39 -12.74 -25.94
N ILE A 471 9.17 -12.21 -26.09
CA ILE A 471 7.95 -13.01 -26.02
C ILE A 471 7.63 -13.58 -27.41
N LYS A 472 7.74 -14.90 -27.57
CA LYS A 472 7.29 -15.62 -28.77
C LYS A 472 6.02 -16.42 -28.48
N LYS A 473 5.12 -16.48 -29.47
CA LYS A 473 3.93 -17.33 -29.44
C LYS A 473 4.22 -18.61 -30.21
N GLU A 474 4.05 -19.75 -29.57
CA GLU A 474 4.04 -21.08 -30.19
C GLU A 474 2.68 -21.73 -29.94
N GLY A 475 1.80 -21.67 -30.94
CA GLY A 475 0.41 -22.09 -30.80
C GLY A 475 -0.32 -21.31 -29.69
N SER A 476 -0.86 -22.02 -28.70
CA SER A 476 -1.52 -21.42 -27.52
C SER A 476 -0.53 -21.01 -26.41
N ASN A 477 0.74 -21.39 -26.50
CA ASN A 477 1.73 -21.16 -25.46
C ASN A 477 2.60 -19.93 -25.74
N LYS A 478 3.04 -19.25 -24.68
CA LYS A 478 4.00 -18.14 -24.74
C LYS A 478 5.34 -18.60 -24.18
N LEU A 479 6.39 -18.37 -24.95
CA LEU A 479 7.78 -18.59 -24.55
C LEU A 479 8.48 -17.24 -24.30
N VAL A 480 9.38 -17.24 -23.32
CA VAL A 480 10.29 -16.13 -23.01
C VAL A 480 11.69 -16.56 -23.44
N GLU A 481 12.24 -15.89 -24.45
CA GLU A 481 13.61 -16.13 -24.93
C GLU A 481 14.59 -15.11 -24.34
N LYS A 482 15.69 -15.61 -23.76
CA LYS A 482 16.78 -14.80 -23.20
C LYS A 482 18.00 -14.92 -24.10
N ILE A 483 18.26 -13.93 -24.96
CA ILE A 483 19.30 -14.01 -26.02
C ILE A 483 20.50 -13.09 -25.75
N GLY A 484 20.27 -11.87 -25.27
CA GLY A 484 21.31 -10.84 -25.12
C GLY A 484 21.65 -10.10 -26.41
N THR A 485 22.47 -9.06 -26.33
CA THR A 485 22.85 -8.19 -27.46
C THR A 485 24.28 -7.67 -27.36
N ASP A 486 24.92 -7.47 -28.51
CA ASP A 486 26.24 -6.83 -28.64
C ASP A 486 26.15 -5.30 -28.81
N ASN A 487 24.97 -4.80 -29.18
CA ASN A 487 24.73 -3.37 -29.37
C ASN A 487 24.41 -2.71 -28.02
N ILE A 488 25.45 -2.47 -27.22
CA ILE A 488 25.38 -1.78 -25.93
C ILE A 488 26.18 -0.48 -25.99
N HIS A 489 25.66 0.59 -25.41
CA HIS A 489 26.36 1.87 -25.38
C HIS A 489 27.66 1.79 -24.54
N PRO A 490 28.79 2.36 -25.00
CA PRO A 490 30.06 2.32 -24.25
C PRO A 490 29.94 2.82 -22.81
N ILE A 491 29.20 3.91 -22.59
CA ILE A 491 28.97 4.44 -21.24
C ILE A 491 28.19 3.47 -20.34
N ALA A 492 27.25 2.68 -20.87
CA ALA A 492 26.55 1.67 -20.07
C ALA A 492 27.48 0.53 -19.66
N ILE A 493 28.40 0.13 -20.55
CA ILE A 493 29.47 -0.84 -20.21
C ILE A 493 30.33 -0.29 -19.08
N LEU A 494 30.83 0.95 -19.22
CA LEU A 494 31.68 1.57 -18.20
C LEU A 494 30.96 1.71 -16.87
N TYR A 495 29.69 2.15 -16.88
CA TYR A 495 28.83 2.25 -15.70
C TYR A 495 28.64 0.88 -15.03
N SER A 496 28.36 -0.16 -15.81
CA SER A 496 28.21 -1.53 -15.29
C SER A 496 29.50 -2.04 -14.64
N ILE A 497 30.66 -1.75 -15.23
CA ILE A 497 31.96 -2.19 -14.74
C ILE A 497 32.31 -1.45 -13.45
N TYR A 498 32.14 -0.13 -13.40
CA TYR A 498 32.38 0.66 -12.19
C TYR A 498 31.47 0.25 -11.04
N ARG A 499 30.19 -0.01 -11.32
CA ARG A 499 29.26 -0.46 -10.29
C ARG A 499 29.63 -1.83 -9.72
N TYR A 500 30.06 -2.75 -10.59
CA TYR A 500 30.60 -4.04 -10.18
C TYR A 500 31.89 -3.86 -9.34
N ALA A 501 32.85 -3.07 -9.81
CA ALA A 501 34.11 -2.78 -9.14
C ALA A 501 33.91 -2.20 -7.74
N ILE A 502 33.06 -1.17 -7.61
CA ILE A 502 32.73 -0.52 -6.34
C ILE A 502 32.05 -1.50 -5.39
N SER A 503 31.14 -2.37 -5.88
CA SER A 503 30.49 -3.38 -5.04
C SER A 503 31.45 -4.43 -4.46
N LYS A 504 32.61 -4.60 -5.09
CA LYS A 504 33.68 -5.53 -4.70
C LYS A 504 34.87 -4.85 -4.04
N ASP A 505 34.87 -3.52 -3.96
CA ASP A 505 36.01 -2.68 -3.59
C ASP A 505 37.30 -3.06 -4.36
N ARG A 506 37.17 -3.29 -5.68
CA ARG A 506 38.27 -3.75 -6.54
C ARG A 506 38.21 -3.09 -7.91
N TYR A 507 39.25 -2.30 -8.22
CA TYR A 507 39.36 -1.51 -9.46
C TYR A 507 40.28 -2.13 -10.52
N ARG A 508 40.86 -3.30 -10.21
CA ARG A 508 41.61 -4.14 -11.16
C ARG A 508 40.83 -5.41 -11.41
N LEU A 509 40.30 -5.55 -12.63
CA LEU A 509 39.42 -6.64 -13.06
C LEU A 509 40.02 -7.36 -14.27
N THR A 510 39.42 -8.47 -14.68
CA THR A 510 39.70 -9.09 -15.98
C THR A 510 38.44 -9.14 -16.85
N VAL A 511 38.58 -9.34 -18.15
CA VAL A 511 37.42 -9.62 -19.02
C VAL A 511 36.84 -10.99 -18.66
N SER A 512 37.71 -11.98 -18.43
CA SER A 512 37.31 -13.37 -18.17
C SER A 512 36.44 -13.54 -16.93
N GLU A 513 36.62 -12.73 -15.88
CA GLU A 513 35.75 -12.83 -14.68
C GLU A 513 34.28 -12.52 -14.97
N PHE A 514 33.97 -11.73 -16.00
CA PHE A 514 32.58 -11.46 -16.37
C PHE A 514 31.90 -12.65 -17.04
N TYR A 515 32.66 -13.59 -17.61
CA TYR A 515 32.12 -14.75 -18.35
C TYR A 515 32.15 -16.05 -17.54
N ARG A 516 32.67 -16.03 -16.33
CA ARG A 516 32.66 -17.20 -15.45
C ARG A 516 31.23 -17.55 -15.03
N GLU A 517 30.89 -18.84 -15.07
CA GLU A 517 29.54 -19.31 -14.72
C GLU A 517 29.17 -19.06 -13.25
N ASP A 518 30.17 -19.03 -12.37
CA ASP A 518 30.02 -18.79 -10.93
C ASP A 518 29.96 -17.30 -10.57
N ASN A 519 30.20 -16.39 -11.51
CA ASN A 519 29.95 -14.97 -11.30
C ASN A 519 28.42 -14.72 -11.28
N LYS A 520 27.91 -14.30 -10.13
CA LYS A 520 26.50 -13.89 -9.92
C LYS A 520 26.37 -12.44 -9.44
N ASP A 521 27.47 -11.70 -9.42
CA ASP A 521 27.58 -10.40 -8.77
C ASP A 521 27.37 -9.21 -9.73
N GLY A 522 27.26 -9.49 -11.04
CA GLY A 522 26.97 -8.50 -12.07
C GLY A 522 28.00 -8.47 -13.19
N GLY A 523 28.14 -7.28 -13.79
CA GLY A 523 29.03 -7.04 -14.91
C GLY A 523 28.36 -7.18 -16.29
N PRO A 524 29.06 -6.79 -17.36
CA PRO A 524 28.44 -6.62 -18.68
C PRO A 524 27.79 -7.87 -19.26
N TYR A 525 28.46 -9.03 -19.19
CA TYR A 525 27.91 -10.29 -19.73
C TYR A 525 26.67 -10.75 -18.96
N LEU A 526 26.71 -10.72 -17.62
CA LEU A 526 25.59 -11.20 -16.82
C LEU A 526 24.33 -10.34 -17.02
N ILE A 527 24.49 -9.03 -17.24
CA ILE A 527 23.38 -8.09 -17.41
C ILE A 527 22.86 -8.07 -18.86
N PHE A 528 23.74 -8.09 -19.86
CA PHE A 528 23.38 -7.85 -21.27
C PHE A 528 23.52 -9.07 -22.19
N GLY A 529 24.22 -10.12 -21.77
CA GLY A 529 24.55 -11.24 -22.64
C GLY A 529 25.42 -10.86 -23.82
N ILE A 530 26.21 -9.78 -23.68
CA ILE A 530 27.17 -9.31 -24.68
C ILE A 530 28.25 -10.37 -24.92
N SER A 531 28.66 -10.55 -26.18
CA SER A 531 29.73 -11.46 -26.52
C SER A 531 31.10 -10.91 -26.10
N ARG A 532 32.04 -11.81 -25.82
CA ARG A 532 33.41 -11.46 -25.44
C ARG A 532 34.10 -10.54 -26.47
N PRO A 533 34.06 -10.84 -27.79
CA PRO A 533 34.66 -9.94 -28.79
C PRO A 533 34.04 -8.53 -28.80
N ALA A 534 32.72 -8.43 -28.65
CA ALA A 534 32.04 -7.15 -28.61
C ALA A 534 32.44 -6.33 -27.37
N LEU A 535 32.51 -6.98 -26.20
CA LEU A 535 32.96 -6.32 -24.97
C LEU A 535 34.41 -5.84 -25.08
N GLU A 536 35.33 -6.67 -25.56
CA GLU A 536 36.74 -6.31 -25.74
C GLU A 536 36.89 -5.12 -26.71
N ASN A 537 36.12 -5.09 -27.80
CA ASN A 537 36.12 -3.96 -28.73
C ASN A 537 35.61 -2.67 -28.08
N LEU A 538 34.52 -2.74 -27.30
CA LEU A 538 34.00 -1.58 -26.57
C LEU A 538 35.00 -1.06 -25.52
N LEU A 539 35.69 -1.96 -24.83
CA LEU A 539 36.74 -1.63 -23.87
C LEU A 539 37.94 -0.92 -24.52
N ARG A 540 38.38 -1.40 -25.69
CA ARG A 540 39.42 -0.72 -26.48
C ARG A 540 38.98 0.67 -26.92
N GLY A 541 37.72 0.85 -27.33
CA GLY A 541 37.19 2.17 -27.65
C GLY A 541 37.10 3.10 -26.43
N LEU A 542 36.72 2.57 -25.27
CA LEU A 542 36.62 3.32 -24.03
C LEU A 542 37.99 3.82 -23.54
N GLN A 543 39.04 3.00 -23.59
CA GLN A 543 40.37 3.46 -23.18
C GLN A 543 40.89 4.61 -24.05
N GLU A 544 40.57 4.66 -25.35
CA GLU A 544 41.02 5.74 -26.24
C GLU A 544 40.24 7.04 -26.01
N SER A 545 38.96 6.93 -25.62
CA SER A 545 38.05 8.07 -25.49
C SER A 545 37.94 8.63 -24.07
N LEU A 546 38.26 7.82 -23.05
CA LEU A 546 38.13 8.11 -21.62
C LEU A 546 39.34 7.55 -20.85
N THR A 547 40.55 7.89 -21.32
CA THR A 547 41.85 7.43 -20.79
C THR A 547 42.01 7.63 -19.27
N GLU A 548 41.35 8.65 -18.72
CA GLU A 548 41.38 9.02 -17.30
C GLU A 548 40.50 8.11 -16.42
N LEU A 549 39.58 7.35 -17.02
CA LEU A 549 38.65 6.47 -16.30
C LEU A 549 39.03 5.01 -16.44
N ILE A 550 39.55 4.59 -17.59
CA ILE A 550 39.79 3.18 -17.87
C ILE A 550 41.01 2.96 -18.75
N LYS A 551 41.83 1.98 -18.37
CA LYS A 551 42.91 1.42 -19.18
C LYS A 551 42.68 -0.08 -19.32
N VAL A 552 42.91 -0.64 -20.51
CA VAL A 552 42.79 -2.09 -20.73
C VAL A 552 44.04 -2.67 -21.38
N ASP A 553 44.52 -3.78 -20.84
CA ASP A 553 45.66 -4.53 -21.39
C ASP A 553 45.12 -5.86 -21.94
N ILE A 554 44.53 -5.79 -23.13
CA ILE A 554 43.95 -6.94 -23.84
C ILE A 554 44.89 -7.31 -25.00
N VAL A 555 45.92 -8.11 -24.72
CA VAL A 555 46.93 -8.53 -25.71
C VAL A 555 47.34 -9.97 -25.41
N ALA A 556 47.30 -10.83 -26.44
CA ALA A 556 47.59 -12.26 -26.31
C ALA A 556 46.75 -12.91 -25.17
N ASP A 557 47.40 -13.36 -24.10
CA ASP A 557 46.76 -14.01 -22.94
C ASP A 557 46.35 -13.04 -21.83
N LEU A 558 46.63 -11.74 -21.98
CA LEU A 558 46.21 -10.71 -21.02
C LEU A 558 44.82 -10.19 -21.37
N ASP A 559 43.99 -10.01 -20.33
CA ASP A 559 42.65 -9.44 -20.44
C ASP A 559 42.31 -8.50 -19.28
N ASN A 560 43.31 -7.76 -18.80
CA ASN A 560 43.19 -6.92 -17.62
C ASN A 560 42.44 -5.61 -17.91
N ILE A 561 41.65 -5.17 -16.93
CA ILE A 561 40.93 -3.90 -16.90
C ILE A 561 41.35 -3.14 -15.65
N TYR A 562 41.84 -1.92 -15.84
CA TYR A 562 42.23 -1.02 -14.76
C TYR A 562 41.31 0.19 -14.78
N LEU A 563 40.60 0.41 -13.68
CA LEU A 563 39.69 1.54 -13.49
C LEU A 563 40.36 2.59 -12.61
N SER A 564 40.04 3.87 -12.84
CA SER A 564 40.46 4.94 -11.93
C SER A 564 39.81 4.76 -10.55
N GLU A 565 40.64 4.77 -9.51
CA GLU A 565 40.19 4.67 -8.12
C GLU A 565 39.56 5.97 -7.61
N ASP A 566 39.67 7.09 -8.35
CA ASP A 566 39.08 8.37 -7.96
C ASP A 566 37.54 8.36 -8.06
N ILE A 567 36.99 7.50 -8.93
CA ILE A 567 35.55 7.31 -9.08
C ILE A 567 35.05 6.36 -7.99
N LYS A 568 34.61 6.92 -6.87
CA LYS A 568 33.98 6.17 -5.76
C LYS A 568 32.46 6.02 -5.90
N ASP A 569 31.85 6.70 -6.85
CA ASP A 569 30.42 6.68 -7.12
C ASP A 569 30.19 6.47 -8.63
N TYR A 570 29.65 5.31 -9.00
CA TYR A 570 29.40 4.95 -10.40
C TYR A 570 28.45 5.91 -11.11
N SER A 571 27.64 6.70 -10.39
CA SER A 571 26.79 7.73 -10.99
C SER A 571 27.60 8.82 -11.70
N GLN A 572 28.86 9.04 -11.31
CA GLN A 572 29.76 10.02 -11.93
C GLN A 572 30.05 9.69 -13.41
N ILE A 573 29.93 8.42 -13.81
CA ILE A 573 30.11 7.98 -15.20
C ILE A 573 29.08 8.64 -16.13
N LEU A 574 27.91 9.02 -15.63
CA LEU A 574 26.89 9.70 -16.43
C LEU A 574 27.29 11.14 -16.83
N TYR A 575 28.28 11.76 -16.17
CA TYR A 575 28.80 13.08 -16.56
C TYR A 575 29.63 13.05 -17.84
N TYR A 576 30.06 11.86 -18.28
CA TYR A 576 30.88 11.67 -19.49
C TYR A 576 30.02 11.37 -20.73
N VAL A 577 28.70 11.45 -20.62
CA VAL A 577 27.80 11.37 -21.77
C VAL A 577 27.80 12.74 -22.47
N LYS A 578 28.50 12.83 -23.61
CA LYS A 578 28.53 14.04 -24.45
C LYS A 578 27.21 14.26 -25.19
#